data_AF-M6F6Y1-F1
#
_entry.id   AF-M6F6Y1-F1
#
_cell.length_a   1.000
_cell.length_b   1.000
_cell.length_c   1.000
_cell.angle_alpha   90.00
_cell.angle_beta   90.00
_cell.angle_gamma   90.00
#
_symmetry.space_group_name_H-M   'P 1'
#
loop_
_entity.id
_entity.type
_entity.pdbx_description
1 polymer ?
#
loop_
_entity_poly.entity_id
_entity_poly.type
_entity_poly.pdbx_seq_one_letter_code
_entity_poly.pdbx_strand_id
1 'polypeptide(L)'
;MDYIVYKNLKNYKYQLVKPYNFQTEIKTDFSLRIGKSEVKVFVDLDREGLLKIDAGYAWDGPSGPTIDTKTFIRGSLVHDALYQLMREEKLDRIKYRENVDQLLKKICLEDGMSSFRASYVYQFVRWFGESAAKPKDESKELEIAP
;
A
#
# COMPACT_ATOMS: atom_id res chain seq x y z
N MET A 1 14.41 6.91 -12.94
CA MET A 1 13.93 7.46 -11.65
C MET A 1 12.42 7.51 -11.75
N ASP A 2 11.76 6.50 -11.23
CA ASP A 2 10.29 6.43 -11.23
C ASP A 2 9.76 7.34 -10.13
N TYR A 3 8.93 8.30 -10.51
CA TYR A 3 8.33 9.26 -9.58
C TYR A 3 6.80 9.11 -9.62
N ILE A 4 6.17 9.26 -8.47
CA ILE A 4 4.71 9.30 -8.35
C ILE A 4 4.24 10.74 -8.28
N VAL A 5 3.12 11.03 -8.95
CA VAL A 5 2.46 12.34 -8.86
C VAL A 5 1.23 12.17 -7.98
N TYR A 6 1.19 12.89 -6.87
CA TYR A 6 0.13 12.76 -5.88
C TYR A 6 -0.35 14.11 -5.35
N LYS A 7 -1.59 14.15 -4.89
CA LYS A 7 -2.24 15.29 -4.25
C LYS A 7 -2.44 14.99 -2.77
N ASN A 8 -2.17 15.95 -1.90
CA ASN A 8 -2.50 15.85 -0.48
C ASN A 8 -3.96 16.29 -0.27
N LEU A 9 -4.79 15.42 0.33
CA LEU A 9 -6.22 15.64 0.52
C LEU A 9 -6.61 16.19 1.91
N LYS A 10 -5.65 16.30 2.86
CA LYS A 10 -5.79 16.58 4.32
C LYS A 10 -5.82 15.32 5.19
N ASN A 11 -5.33 15.45 6.44
CA ASN A 11 -5.25 14.41 7.48
C ASN A 11 -4.47 13.14 7.07
N TYR A 12 -3.26 13.31 6.54
CA TYR A 12 -2.38 12.20 6.10
C TYR A 12 -2.90 11.38 4.92
N LYS A 13 -3.99 11.81 4.27
CA LYS A 13 -4.51 11.16 3.06
C LYS A 13 -3.89 11.74 1.80
N TYR A 14 -3.38 10.85 0.96
CA TYR A 14 -2.79 11.16 -0.32
C TYR A 14 -3.62 10.52 -1.43
N GLN A 15 -3.66 11.18 -2.59
CA GLN A 15 -4.35 10.66 -3.76
C GLN A 15 -3.44 10.66 -4.97
N LEU A 16 -3.41 9.55 -5.68
CA LEU A 16 -2.58 9.37 -6.85
C LEU A 16 -3.19 10.15 -8.02
N VAL A 17 -2.41 11.01 -8.67
CA VAL A 17 -2.87 11.85 -9.80
C VAL A 17 -2.59 11.17 -11.14
N LYS A 18 -1.53 10.35 -11.20
CA LYS A 18 -1.16 9.58 -12.41
C LYS A 18 -1.05 8.11 -12.07
N PRO A 19 -1.48 7.20 -12.95
CA PRO A 19 -1.33 5.77 -12.72
C PRO A 19 0.15 5.43 -12.50
N TYR A 20 0.40 4.51 -11.57
CA TYR A 20 1.72 4.06 -11.20
C TYR A 20 1.80 2.54 -11.32
N ASN A 21 2.79 2.06 -12.05
CA ASN A 21 3.05 0.64 -12.23
C ASN A 21 4.35 0.29 -11.51
N PHE A 22 4.33 -0.79 -10.75
CA PHE A 22 5.48 -1.25 -9.99
C PHE A 22 5.62 -2.76 -10.11
N GLN A 23 6.81 -3.20 -10.51
CA GLN A 23 7.13 -4.62 -10.60
C GLN A 23 7.45 -5.15 -9.20
N THR A 24 6.52 -5.91 -8.62
CA THR A 24 6.74 -6.62 -7.36
C THR A 24 7.33 -8.00 -7.63
N GLU A 25 7.95 -8.59 -6.61
CA GLU A 25 8.40 -9.99 -6.61
C GLU A 25 7.28 -10.96 -6.17
N ILE A 26 6.08 -10.43 -5.89
CA ILE A 26 4.94 -11.19 -5.38
C ILE A 26 4.19 -11.80 -6.57
N LYS A 27 4.39 -13.11 -6.79
CA LYS A 27 3.63 -13.87 -7.79
C LYS A 27 2.42 -14.54 -7.15
N THR A 28 1.29 -14.41 -7.82
CA THR A 28 -0.01 -14.98 -7.43
C THR A 28 -0.52 -15.90 -8.53
N ASP A 29 -1.28 -16.93 -8.15
CA ASP A 29 -1.84 -17.89 -9.11
C ASP A 29 -2.91 -17.25 -10.02
N PHE A 30 -3.53 -16.17 -9.53
CA PHE A 30 -4.59 -15.42 -10.21
C PHE A 30 -4.33 -13.91 -10.13
N SER A 31 -4.85 -13.14 -11.08
CA SER A 31 -4.80 -11.68 -11.04
C SER A 31 -5.75 -11.15 -9.96
N LEU A 32 -5.26 -10.32 -9.05
CA LEU A 32 -6.02 -9.78 -7.94
C LEU A 32 -6.36 -8.31 -8.19
N ARG A 33 -7.63 -7.94 -8.09
CA ARG A 33 -8.10 -6.58 -8.40
C ARG A 33 -8.90 -5.98 -7.26
N ILE A 34 -8.64 -4.74 -6.95
CA ILE A 34 -9.41 -3.89 -6.04
C ILE A 34 -10.15 -2.85 -6.85
N GLY A 35 -11.47 -2.84 -6.72
CA GLY A 35 -12.33 -1.94 -7.45
C GLY A 35 -13.79 -2.35 -7.32
N LYS A 36 -14.69 -1.45 -7.69
CA LYS A 36 -16.08 -1.85 -7.94
C LYS A 36 -16.08 -2.56 -9.29
N SER A 37 -16.30 -3.89 -9.28
CA SER A 37 -16.08 -4.85 -10.39
C SER A 37 -16.62 -4.48 -11.77
N GLU A 38 -17.38 -3.40 -11.91
CA GLU A 38 -17.97 -2.97 -13.19
C GLU A 38 -17.65 -1.51 -13.57
N VAL A 39 -17.03 -0.73 -12.69
CA VAL A 39 -16.91 0.74 -12.89
C VAL A 39 -15.47 1.22 -12.91
N LYS A 40 -14.63 0.76 -11.97
CA LYS A 40 -13.24 1.22 -11.87
C LYS A 40 -12.39 0.30 -11.02
N VAL A 41 -11.22 -0.08 -11.54
CA VAL A 41 -10.17 -0.81 -10.82
C VAL A 41 -9.15 0.20 -10.35
N PHE A 42 -8.91 0.24 -9.04
CA PHE A 42 -7.91 1.14 -8.45
C PHE A 42 -6.57 0.45 -8.23
N VAL A 43 -6.57 -0.86 -7.91
CA VAL A 43 -5.36 -1.65 -7.74
C VAL A 43 -5.53 -2.96 -8.51
N ASP A 44 -4.56 -3.32 -9.34
CA ASP A 44 -4.51 -4.58 -10.08
C ASP A 44 -3.13 -5.20 -9.91
N LEU A 45 -3.07 -6.39 -9.32
CA LEU A 45 -1.87 -7.19 -9.20
C LEU A 45 -1.98 -8.37 -10.17
N ASP A 46 -1.12 -8.35 -11.19
CA ASP A 46 -1.06 -9.44 -12.17
C ASP A 46 -0.29 -10.66 -11.61
N ARG A 47 -0.46 -11.82 -12.23
CA ARG A 47 0.19 -13.09 -11.85
C ARG A 47 1.72 -13.02 -11.89
N GLU A 48 2.26 -12.19 -12.77
CA GLU A 48 3.69 -11.92 -12.87
C GLU A 48 4.22 -10.96 -11.79
N GLY A 49 3.35 -10.47 -10.90
CA GLY A 49 3.70 -9.54 -9.83
C GLY A 49 3.73 -8.08 -10.26
N LEU A 50 3.19 -7.73 -11.42
CA LEU A 50 3.05 -6.34 -11.83
C LEU A 50 1.87 -5.70 -11.08
N LEU A 51 2.17 -4.80 -10.15
CA LEU A 51 1.20 -4.00 -9.41
C LEU A 51 0.90 -2.71 -10.17
N LYS A 52 -0.34 -2.52 -10.59
CA LYS A 52 -0.84 -1.32 -11.25
C LYS A 52 -1.77 -0.60 -10.30
N ILE A 53 -1.49 0.66 -10.04
CA ILE A 53 -2.30 1.53 -9.18
C ILE A 53 -2.82 2.66 -10.06
N ASP A 54 -4.14 2.75 -10.22
CA ASP A 54 -4.76 3.72 -11.10
C ASP A 54 -4.86 5.12 -10.49
N ALA A 55 -4.96 6.14 -11.34
CA ALA A 55 -5.19 7.51 -10.91
C ALA A 55 -6.51 7.63 -10.14
N GLY A 56 -6.46 8.31 -9.00
CA GLY A 56 -7.57 8.49 -8.08
C GLY A 56 -7.52 7.57 -6.87
N TYR A 57 -6.60 6.58 -6.82
CA TYR A 57 -6.37 5.78 -5.62
C TYR A 57 -5.94 6.68 -4.46
N ALA A 58 -6.62 6.55 -3.31
CA ALA A 58 -6.32 7.30 -2.10
C ALA A 58 -5.76 6.36 -1.04
N TRP A 59 -4.68 6.75 -0.38
CA TRP A 59 -4.02 5.99 0.67
C TRP A 59 -3.67 6.86 1.87
N ASP A 60 -3.52 6.24 3.04
CA ASP A 60 -3.25 6.93 4.31
C ASP A 60 -1.77 7.34 4.49
N GLY A 61 -0.95 7.14 3.46
CA GLY A 61 0.45 7.52 3.50
C GLY A 61 1.28 6.71 4.50
N PRO A 62 2.48 7.21 4.82
CA PRO A 62 3.32 6.61 5.83
C PRO A 62 2.70 6.74 7.22
N SER A 63 2.08 5.67 7.70
CA SER A 63 1.51 5.60 9.04
C SER A 63 2.59 5.29 10.09
N GLY A 64 2.79 6.21 11.05
CA GLY A 64 3.69 6.05 12.20
C GLY A 64 4.56 7.29 12.48
N PRO A 65 5.37 7.29 13.55
CA PRO A 65 6.24 8.42 13.95
C PRO A 65 7.46 8.59 13.03
N THR A 66 7.31 8.25 11.76
CA THR A 66 8.37 8.24 10.77
C THR A 66 8.30 9.54 9.98
N ILE A 67 9.41 10.28 9.96
CA ILE A 67 9.50 11.60 9.32
C ILE A 67 8.99 11.51 7.87
N ASP A 68 7.92 12.21 7.51
CA ASP A 68 7.42 12.29 6.13
C ASP A 68 8.56 12.71 5.19
N THR A 69 9.20 11.74 4.55
CA THR A 69 10.29 11.97 3.61
C THR A 69 9.76 11.53 2.25
N LYS A 70 10.07 12.28 1.19
CA LYS A 70 9.65 11.95 -0.18
C LYS A 70 10.00 10.51 -0.58
N THR A 71 11.03 9.96 0.07
CA THR A 71 11.55 8.59 -0.07
C THR A 71 10.68 7.50 0.56
N PHE A 72 9.67 7.88 1.35
CA PHE A 72 8.76 6.92 1.99
C PHE A 72 7.36 6.93 1.36
N ILE A 73 6.99 8.02 0.68
CA ILE A 73 5.68 8.16 0.01
C ILE A 73 5.49 7.06 -1.05
N ARG A 74 6.48 6.82 -1.91
CA ARG A 74 6.40 5.78 -2.96
C ARG A 74 6.28 4.38 -2.36
N GLY A 75 7.07 4.08 -1.33
CA GLY A 75 6.98 2.82 -0.60
C GLY A 75 5.63 2.63 0.08
N SER A 76 5.13 3.68 0.77
CA SER A 76 3.83 3.65 1.46
C SER A 76 2.67 3.38 0.52
N LEU A 77 2.71 3.91 -0.71
CA LEU A 77 1.69 3.67 -1.73
C LEU A 77 1.62 2.18 -2.11
N VAL A 78 2.77 1.58 -2.42
CA VAL A 78 2.85 0.15 -2.80
C VAL A 78 2.44 -0.74 -1.63
N HIS A 79 2.90 -0.41 -0.42
CA HIS A 79 2.58 -1.14 0.79
C HIS A 79 1.08 -1.10 1.11
N ASP A 80 0.46 0.07 1.08
CA ASP A 80 -0.96 0.24 1.38
C ASP A 80 -1.85 -0.47 0.34
N ALA A 81 -1.51 -0.39 -0.95
CA ALA A 81 -2.21 -1.10 -2.02
C ALA A 81 -2.17 -2.64 -1.83
N LEU A 82 -1.01 -3.18 -1.46
CA LEU A 82 -0.85 -4.62 -1.17
C LEU A 82 -1.54 -5.02 0.13
N TYR A 83 -1.53 -4.16 1.16
CA TYR A 83 -2.27 -4.38 2.39
C TYR A 83 -3.79 -4.33 2.17
N GLN A 84 -4.27 -3.48 1.26
CA GLN A 84 -5.70 -3.47 0.90
C GLN A 84 -6.11 -4.78 0.23
N LEU A 85 -5.27 -5.35 -0.65
CA LEU A 85 -5.48 -6.70 -1.20
C LEU A 85 -5.56 -7.78 -0.12
N MET A 86 -4.77 -7.66 0.94
CA MET A 86 -4.84 -8.55 2.10
C MET A 86 -6.11 -8.32 2.94
N ARG A 87 -6.52 -7.06 3.11
CA ARG A 87 -7.71 -6.69 3.88
C ARG A 87 -9.00 -7.15 3.21
N GLU A 88 -9.05 -7.15 1.88
CA GLU A 88 -10.16 -7.72 1.09
C GLU A 88 -10.05 -9.24 0.90
N GLU A 89 -9.15 -9.91 1.64
CA GLU A 89 -8.94 -11.37 1.60
C GLU A 89 -8.59 -11.94 0.21
N LYS A 90 -8.18 -11.07 -0.73
CA LYS A 90 -7.73 -11.45 -2.08
C LYS A 90 -6.31 -11.99 -2.07
N LEU A 91 -5.49 -11.47 -1.15
CA LEU A 91 -4.10 -11.88 -0.96
C LEU A 91 -3.92 -12.48 0.44
N ASP A 92 -3.31 -13.67 0.52
CA ASP A 92 -3.03 -14.31 1.80
C ASP A 92 -2.02 -13.49 2.62
N ARG A 93 -2.51 -12.82 3.66
CA ARG A 93 -1.69 -12.03 4.56
C ARG A 93 -0.62 -12.86 5.27
N ILE A 94 -0.87 -14.13 5.59
CA ILE A 94 0.08 -14.96 6.33
C ILE A 94 1.28 -15.28 5.43
N LYS A 95 1.01 -15.60 4.16
CA LYS A 95 2.03 -15.93 3.18
C LYS A 95 2.79 -14.72 2.64
N TYR A 96 2.10 -13.59 2.42
CA TYR A 96 2.67 -12.47 1.66
C TYR A 96 3.02 -11.24 2.49
N ARG A 97 2.58 -11.11 3.76
CA ARG A 97 2.90 -9.92 4.61
C ARG A 97 4.40 -9.67 4.70
N GLU A 98 5.20 -10.72 4.92
CA GLU A 98 6.64 -10.58 5.00
C GLU A 98 7.26 -10.03 3.71
N ASN A 99 6.83 -10.56 2.56
CA ASN A 99 7.31 -10.10 1.25
C ASN A 99 6.92 -8.63 1.00
N VAL A 100 5.71 -8.21 1.40
CA VAL A 100 5.26 -6.82 1.27
C VAL A 100 6.06 -5.88 2.17
N ASP A 101 6.32 -6.27 3.42
CA ASP A 101 7.10 -5.46 4.35
C ASP A 101 8.57 -5.36 3.89
N GLN A 102 9.14 -6.44 3.35
CA GLN A 102 10.49 -6.42 2.76
C GLN A 102 10.55 -5.54 1.50
N LEU A 103 9.51 -5.58 0.66
CA LEU A 103 9.40 -4.74 -0.53
C LEU A 103 9.35 -3.25 -0.16
N LEU A 104 8.60 -2.90 0.88
CA LEU A 104 8.60 -1.54 1.43
C LEU A 104 10.02 -1.09 1.80
N LYS A 105 10.76 -1.93 2.53
CA LYS A 105 12.15 -1.66 2.91
C LYS A 105 13.03 -1.45 1.67
N LYS A 106 12.89 -2.30 0.65
CA LYS A 106 13.65 -2.21 -0.62
C LYS A 106 13.38 -0.89 -1.34
N ILE A 107 12.12 -0.51 -1.50
CA ILE A 107 11.72 0.76 -2.13
C ILE A 107 12.28 1.96 -1.36
N CYS A 108 12.22 1.93 -0.01
CA CYS A 108 12.79 2.99 0.81
C CYS A 108 14.30 3.15 0.59
N LEU A 109 15.03 2.02 0.53
CA LEU A 109 16.47 2.01 0.27
C LEU A 109 16.80 2.55 -1.12
N GLU A 110 16.05 2.12 -2.14
CA GLU A 110 16.19 2.62 -3.52
C GLU A 110 15.94 4.12 -3.63
N ASP A 111 14.97 4.63 -2.86
CA ASP A 111 14.66 6.06 -2.82
C ASP A 111 15.68 6.87 -2.00
N GLY A 112 16.73 6.23 -1.45
CA GLY A 112 17.82 6.90 -0.74
C GLY A 112 17.59 7.04 0.77
N MET A 113 16.64 6.30 1.35
CA MET A 113 16.52 6.20 2.79
C MET A 113 17.71 5.44 3.39
N SER A 114 18.27 5.95 4.48
CA SER A 114 19.36 5.26 5.20
C SER A 114 18.92 3.86 5.67
N SER A 115 19.82 2.88 5.57
CA SER A 115 19.54 1.46 5.88
C SER A 115 19.10 1.20 7.32
N PHE A 116 19.60 1.99 8.27
CA PHE A 116 19.15 1.99 9.66
C PHE A 116 17.66 2.35 9.76
N ARG A 117 17.26 3.42 9.07
CA ARG A 117 15.90 3.93 9.08
C ARG A 117 14.93 3.00 8.35
N ALA A 118 15.34 2.43 7.21
CA ALA A 118 14.54 1.44 6.50
C ALA A 118 14.32 0.17 7.35
N SER A 119 15.32 -0.24 8.13
CA SER A 119 15.18 -1.39 9.05
C SER A 119 14.27 -1.08 10.25
N TYR A 120 14.33 0.14 10.78
CA TYR A 120 13.40 0.61 11.81
C TYR A 120 11.94 0.59 11.32
N VAL A 121 11.70 1.12 10.11
CA VAL A 121 10.37 1.10 9.47
C VAL A 121 9.88 -0.34 9.30
N TYR A 122 10.72 -1.25 8.80
CA TYR A 122 10.38 -2.66 8.64
C TYR A 122 9.97 -3.31 9.97
N GLN A 123 10.73 -3.11 11.04
CA GLN A 123 10.41 -3.68 12.36
C GLN A 123 9.10 -3.11 12.91
N PHE A 124 8.85 -1.81 12.74
CA PHE A 124 7.64 -1.17 13.20
C PHE A 124 6.39 -1.69 12.47
N VAL A 125 6.47 -1.80 11.13
CA VAL A 125 5.40 -2.38 10.32
C VAL A 125 5.16 -3.86 10.69
N ARG A 126 6.21 -4.62 11.01
CA ARG A 126 6.05 -6.01 11.49
C ARG A 126 5.31 -6.11 12.82
N TRP A 127 5.49 -5.16 13.72
CA TRP A 127 4.82 -5.14 15.02
C TRP A 127 3.39 -4.59 14.96
N PHE A 128 3.14 -3.54 14.17
CA PHE A 128 1.84 -2.86 14.12
C PHE A 128 0.97 -3.22 12.90
N GLY A 129 1.57 -3.73 11.83
CA GLY A 129 0.89 -4.07 10.57
C GLY A 129 -0.10 -5.23 10.70
N GLU A 130 0.07 -6.10 11.69
CA GLU A 130 -0.89 -7.20 11.94
C GLU A 130 -2.30 -6.69 12.22
N SER A 131 -2.42 -5.57 12.93
CA SER A 131 -3.72 -4.94 13.19
C SER A 131 -4.28 -4.26 11.94
N ALA A 132 -3.41 -3.65 11.12
CA ALA A 132 -3.80 -2.95 9.90
C ALA A 132 -4.20 -3.89 8.73
N ALA A 133 -3.68 -5.12 8.74
CA ALA A 133 -3.98 -6.19 7.78
C ALA A 133 -5.16 -7.08 8.20
N LYS A 134 -5.79 -6.84 9.36
CA LYS A 134 -7.04 -7.51 9.70
C LYS A 134 -8.19 -6.95 8.87
N PRO A 135 -9.16 -7.80 8.45
CA PRO A 135 -10.40 -7.31 7.87
C PRO A 135 -10.98 -6.27 8.82
N LYS A 136 -11.42 -5.12 8.29
CA LYS A 136 -12.19 -4.19 9.13
C LYS A 136 -13.49 -4.91 9.48
N ASP A 137 -13.70 -5.18 10.76
CA ASP A 137 -15.05 -5.45 11.27
C ASP A 137 -15.95 -4.29 10.80
N GLU A 138 -16.95 -4.59 9.98
CA GLU A 138 -17.98 -3.65 9.50
C GLU A 138 -18.97 -3.27 10.62
N SER A 139 -18.49 -3.11 11.86
CA SER A 139 -19.30 -2.66 13.01
C SER A 139 -19.12 -1.18 13.32
N LYS A 140 -18.47 -0.40 12.44
CA LYS A 140 -18.49 1.07 12.52
C LYS A 140 -19.69 1.64 11.77
N GLU A 141 -20.78 1.72 12.52
CA GLU A 141 -21.74 2.84 12.55
C GLU A 141 -21.87 3.60 11.22
N LEU A 142 -22.92 3.25 10.47
CA LEU A 142 -23.49 4.14 9.47
C LEU A 142 -24.02 5.39 10.19
N GLU A 143 -23.20 6.42 10.30
CA GLU A 143 -23.67 7.74 10.73
C GLU A 143 -24.44 8.39 9.58
N ILE A 144 -25.76 8.45 9.72
CA ILE A 144 -26.66 9.20 8.84
C ILE A 144 -26.69 10.64 9.35
N ALA A 145 -26.30 11.60 8.53
CA ALA A 145 -26.45 13.03 8.79
C ALA A 145 -27.67 13.58 8.01
N PRO A 146 -28.42 14.55 8.56
CA PRO A 146 -29.54 15.22 7.87
C PRO A 146 -29.07 16.08 6.69
#